data_AF-A0A3N5JAK2-F1
#
_entry.id   AF-A0A3N5JAK2-F1
#
_cell.length_a   1.000
_cell.length_b   1.000
_cell.length_c   1.000
_cell.angle_alpha   90.00
_cell.angle_beta   90.00
_cell.angle_gamma   90.00
#
_symmetry.space_group_name_H-M   'P 1'
#
loop_
_entity.id
_entity.type
_entity.pdbx_description
1 polymer ?
#
loop_
_entity_poly.entity_id
_entity_poly.type
_entity_poly.pdbx_seq_one_letter_code
_entity_poly.pdbx_strand_id
1 'polypeptide(L)'
;MRILLSLLLCPVLAACDSVSDGAPDGAAQSATEVVQVPVLADAREASQEEPPATEGDGTEAARQTVGPPKLRVFEPWTGDLDGMVERRVIRVLTVYGLPRYFLDGPQERGLTYELFKQFEDFINQRLDKGHLKVHVVLIPVARDELIPGLIEGRGDIAAAGLTITPERDALVDFSDPLTK
;
A
#
# COMPACT_ATOMS: atom_id res chain seq x y z
N MET A 1 -49.56 -33.74 -8.68
CA MET A 1 -50.61 -32.76 -8.36
C MET A 1 -49.91 -31.43 -8.11
N ARG A 2 -49.89 -30.43 -9.01
CA ARG A 2 -50.98 -29.47 -9.29
C ARG A 2 -51.52 -28.94 -7.95
N ILE A 3 -51.33 -27.68 -7.54
CA ILE A 3 -52.01 -26.52 -8.13
C ILE A 3 -51.65 -25.20 -7.38
N LEU A 4 -51.54 -24.11 -8.19
CA LEU A 4 -51.75 -22.66 -7.97
C LEU A 4 -50.90 -21.87 -6.95
N LEU A 5 -50.21 -20.78 -7.31
CA LEU A 5 -50.62 -19.52 -7.98
C LEU A 5 -51.52 -18.63 -7.09
N SER A 6 -50.92 -17.60 -6.50
CA SER A 6 -51.64 -16.43 -5.97
C SER A 6 -50.73 -15.21 -5.97
N LEU A 7 -50.71 -14.53 -7.11
CA LEU A 7 -50.41 -13.11 -7.26
C LEU A 7 -51.52 -12.28 -6.59
N LEU A 8 -51.14 -11.30 -5.78
CA LEU A 8 -51.92 -10.16 -5.29
C LEU A 8 -50.85 -9.12 -4.87
N LEU A 9 -50.40 -8.16 -5.68
CA LEU A 9 -51.05 -7.01 -6.31
C LEU A 9 -51.93 -6.18 -5.37
N CYS A 10 -51.31 -5.22 -4.69
CA CYS A 10 -51.94 -4.02 -4.14
C CYS A 10 -51.22 -2.77 -4.70
N PRO A 11 -51.85 -1.96 -5.55
CA PRO A 11 -51.43 -0.59 -5.86
C PRO A 11 -52.21 0.44 -5.01
N VAL A 12 -51.99 1.74 -5.31
CA VAL A 12 -52.63 2.98 -4.79
C VAL A 12 -51.76 3.72 -3.76
N LEU A 13 -50.96 4.76 -4.08
CA LEU A 13 -51.17 6.10 -4.70
C LEU A 13 -51.86 7.14 -3.78
N ALA A 14 -51.11 8.17 -3.36
CA ALA A 14 -51.54 9.54 -3.01
C ALA A 14 -50.28 10.45 -2.94
N ALA A 15 -50.00 11.29 -3.96
CA ALA A 15 -50.42 12.71 -4.14
C ALA A 15 -49.63 13.68 -3.20
N CYS A 16 -48.66 14.45 -3.71
CA CYS A 16 -48.72 15.80 -4.34
C CYS A 16 -48.92 16.96 -3.34
N ASP A 17 -47.91 17.84 -3.18
CA ASP A 17 -48.04 19.31 -3.13
C ASP A 17 -46.64 19.98 -3.28
N SER A 18 -46.29 20.51 -4.45
CA SER A 18 -46.26 21.94 -4.91
C SER A 18 -45.35 22.95 -4.18
N VAL A 19 -44.25 23.28 -4.87
CA VAL A 19 -43.68 24.60 -5.24
C VAL A 19 -44.15 25.89 -4.53
N SER A 20 -43.17 26.74 -4.16
CA SER A 20 -42.94 28.14 -4.62
C SER A 20 -42.03 28.85 -3.61
N ASP A 21 -40.76 29.12 -3.92
CA ASP A 21 -40.22 30.31 -4.62
C ASP A 21 -40.35 31.62 -3.81
N GLY A 22 -39.21 32.30 -3.64
CA GLY A 22 -39.11 33.54 -2.85
C GLY A 22 -37.66 33.97 -2.58
N ALA A 23 -37.02 34.57 -3.58
CA ALA A 23 -35.97 35.57 -3.38
C ALA A 23 -36.62 36.95 -3.06
N PRO A 24 -35.93 37.86 -2.37
CA PRO A 24 -35.25 38.91 -3.14
C PRO A 24 -33.90 39.38 -2.58
N ASP A 25 -33.24 40.12 -3.48
CA ASP A 25 -31.94 40.78 -3.41
C ASP A 25 -31.63 41.62 -2.16
N GLY A 26 -30.34 41.67 -1.82
CA GLY A 26 -29.74 42.65 -0.91
C GLY A 26 -28.21 42.63 -1.00
N ALA A 27 -27.66 43.62 -1.69
CA ALA A 27 -26.25 43.80 -2.03
C ALA A 27 -25.31 44.14 -0.85
N ALA A 28 -24.00 44.10 -1.17
CA ALA A 28 -22.82 44.66 -0.46
C ALA A 28 -22.33 43.83 0.75
N GLN A 29 -21.04 43.50 0.92
CA GLN A 29 -19.78 44.07 0.44
C GLN A 29 -18.61 43.15 0.88
N SER A 30 -17.51 43.16 0.11
CA SER A 30 -16.09 43.09 0.54
C SER A 30 -15.62 41.91 1.44
N ALA A 31 -14.52 41.20 1.23
CA ALA A 31 -13.31 41.47 0.49
C ALA A 31 -12.61 40.14 0.14
N THR A 32 -12.03 40.14 -1.06
CA THR A 32 -10.98 39.26 -1.55
C THR A 32 -9.77 39.24 -0.62
N GLU A 33 -9.29 38.06 -0.22
CA GLU A 33 -7.87 37.88 0.12
C GLU A 33 -7.34 36.64 -0.60
N VAL A 34 -6.82 36.89 -1.80
CA VAL A 34 -6.04 35.92 -2.58
C VAL A 34 -4.63 36.00 -2.04
N VAL A 35 -4.17 34.94 -1.39
CA VAL A 35 -2.76 34.79 -1.01
C VAL A 35 -1.96 34.59 -2.30
N GLN A 36 -1.35 35.67 -2.75
CA GLN A 36 -0.46 35.72 -3.89
C GLN A 36 0.92 35.21 -3.47
N VAL A 37 1.32 34.06 -4.00
CA VAL A 37 2.70 33.55 -3.88
C VAL A 37 3.54 34.30 -4.93
N PRO A 38 4.55 35.10 -4.53
CA PRO A 38 5.39 35.78 -5.49
C PRO A 38 6.39 34.79 -6.12
N VAL A 39 6.27 34.62 -7.43
CA VAL A 39 7.33 34.10 -8.29
C VAL A 39 8.35 35.23 -8.46
N LEU A 40 9.55 35.06 -7.91
CA LEU A 40 10.70 35.89 -8.22
C LEU A 40 11.75 35.00 -8.90
N ALA A 41 11.76 35.06 -10.23
CA ALA A 41 12.92 34.73 -11.01
C ALA A 41 13.84 35.96 -11.03
N ASP A 42 15.10 35.81 -10.63
CA ASP A 42 16.21 36.49 -11.29
C ASP A 42 17.53 35.77 -11.00
N ALA A 43 18.39 35.79 -12.00
CA ALA A 43 19.64 35.08 -12.10
C ALA A 43 20.73 35.74 -11.26
N ARG A 44 21.49 34.93 -10.51
CA ARG A 44 22.87 35.27 -10.17
C ARG A 44 23.78 34.06 -10.34
N GLU A 45 24.51 34.16 -11.43
CA GLU A 45 25.76 33.50 -11.77
C GLU A 45 26.69 33.45 -10.55
N ALA A 46 26.96 32.23 -10.09
CA ALA A 46 27.99 31.95 -9.11
C ALA A 46 28.82 30.79 -9.66
N SER A 47 29.91 31.17 -10.33
CA SER A 47 30.99 30.29 -10.73
C SER A 47 31.49 29.49 -9.52
N GLN A 48 31.25 28.18 -9.54
CA GLN A 48 31.91 27.24 -8.64
C GLN A 48 33.05 26.58 -9.41
N GLU A 49 34.24 26.97 -9.02
CA GLU A 49 35.52 26.41 -9.42
C GLU A 49 35.69 25.05 -8.73
N GLU A 50 35.76 23.97 -9.51
CA GLU A 50 36.06 22.62 -9.02
C GLU A 50 37.50 22.58 -8.49
N PRO A 51 37.74 22.12 -7.24
CA PRO A 51 39.08 21.77 -6.82
C PRO A 51 39.49 20.41 -7.42
N PRO A 52 40.78 20.25 -7.78
CA PRO A 52 41.24 19.17 -8.65
C PRO A 52 41.17 17.79 -7.98
N ALA A 53 40.80 16.81 -8.80
CA ALA A 53 41.00 15.40 -8.52
C ALA A 53 42.51 15.10 -8.47
N THR A 54 43.00 14.77 -7.28
CA THR A 54 44.30 14.10 -7.13
C THR A 54 44.05 12.60 -7.19
N GLU A 55 44.47 12.00 -8.30
CA GLU A 55 44.65 10.56 -8.45
C GLU A 55 45.72 10.09 -7.45
N GLY A 56 45.31 9.22 -6.53
CA GLY A 56 46.18 8.44 -5.67
C GLY A 56 45.96 6.96 -5.96
N ASP A 57 46.80 6.42 -6.83
CA ASP A 57 47.02 4.99 -7.04
C ASP A 57 47.50 4.31 -5.75
N GLY A 58 47.06 3.07 -5.53
CA GLY A 58 47.53 2.25 -4.41
C GLY A 58 46.56 1.18 -3.93
N THR A 59 46.39 0.12 -4.72
CA THR A 59 46.22 -1.28 -4.28
C THR A 59 45.75 -1.49 -2.83
N GLU A 60 44.43 -1.66 -2.61
CA GLU A 60 43.94 -2.47 -1.49
C GLU A 60 43.10 -3.61 -2.06
N ALA A 61 43.73 -4.78 -2.04
CA ALA A 61 43.18 -6.05 -2.46
C ALA A 61 41.78 -6.27 -1.86
N ALA A 62 40.90 -6.79 -2.70
CA ALA A 62 39.55 -7.25 -2.44
C ALA A 62 39.32 -7.78 -1.00
N ARG A 63 38.97 -6.87 -0.08
CA ARG A 63 38.09 -7.22 1.03
C ARG A 63 36.70 -7.26 0.43
N GLN A 64 36.31 -8.45 -0.01
CA GLN A 64 34.90 -8.75 -0.26
C GLN A 64 34.20 -8.70 1.09
N THR A 65 33.86 -7.49 1.52
CA THR A 65 32.91 -7.28 2.59
C THR A 65 31.62 -7.89 2.08
N VAL A 66 31.26 -9.05 2.65
CA VAL A 66 29.90 -9.57 2.52
C VAL A 66 29.03 -8.55 3.25
N GLY A 67 28.66 -7.49 2.55
CA GLY A 67 27.65 -6.55 3.00
C GLY A 67 26.36 -7.31 3.28
N PRO A 68 25.46 -6.76 4.11
CA PRO A 68 24.17 -7.38 4.35
C PRO A 68 23.52 -7.72 3.01
N PRO A 69 22.85 -8.87 2.89
CA PRO A 69 22.21 -9.26 1.64
C PRO A 69 21.33 -8.11 1.16
N LYS A 70 21.63 -7.58 -0.03
CA LYS A 70 20.80 -6.53 -0.64
C LYS A 70 19.47 -7.17 -1.02
N LEU A 71 18.50 -7.09 -0.12
CA LEU A 71 17.14 -7.55 -0.38
C LEU A 71 16.52 -6.66 -1.46
N ARG A 72 16.06 -7.27 -2.55
CA ARG A 72 15.43 -6.58 -3.69
C ARG A 72 13.97 -6.30 -3.37
N VAL A 73 13.73 -5.42 -2.38
CA VAL A 73 12.39 -5.16 -1.80
C VAL A 73 11.50 -4.37 -2.76
N PHE A 74 12.04 -3.34 -3.42
CA PHE A 74 11.23 -2.39 -4.20
C PHE A 74 11.17 -2.67 -5.70
N GLU A 75 11.77 -3.77 -6.15
CA GLU A 75 11.70 -4.14 -7.55
C GLU A 75 10.41 -4.94 -7.82
N PRO A 76 9.62 -4.57 -8.84
CA PRO A 76 8.47 -5.36 -9.26
C PRO A 76 8.88 -6.80 -9.58
N TRP A 77 8.12 -7.75 -9.02
CA TRP A 77 8.34 -9.18 -9.23
C TRP A 77 7.05 -9.95 -9.00
N THR A 78 6.83 -10.97 -9.81
CA THR A 78 5.72 -11.92 -9.69
C THR A 78 6.27 -13.34 -9.76
N GLY A 79 5.65 -14.24 -9.01
CA GLY A 79 6.05 -15.65 -8.93
C GLY A 79 5.54 -16.27 -7.63
N ASP A 80 5.92 -17.53 -7.42
CA ASP A 80 5.48 -18.32 -6.26
C ASP A 80 6.61 -18.47 -5.22
N LEU A 81 6.34 -19.22 -4.15
CA LEU A 81 7.22 -19.43 -3.01
C LEU A 81 8.66 -19.79 -3.40
N ASP A 82 8.86 -20.63 -4.41
CA ASP A 82 10.22 -21.02 -4.86
C ASP A 82 11.07 -19.80 -5.23
N GLY A 83 10.48 -18.84 -5.96
CA GLY A 83 11.15 -17.60 -6.33
C GLY A 83 11.32 -16.63 -5.16
N MET A 84 10.36 -16.60 -4.22
CA MET A 84 10.49 -15.83 -2.98
C MET A 84 11.65 -16.35 -2.11
N VAL A 85 11.83 -17.68 -2.05
CA VAL A 85 12.92 -18.34 -1.33
C VAL A 85 14.27 -18.04 -1.96
N GLU A 86 14.38 -18.09 -3.29
CA GLU A 86 15.61 -17.71 -4.00
C GLU A 86 15.99 -16.24 -3.75
N ARG A 87 15.01 -15.34 -3.76
CA ARG A 87 15.20 -13.91 -3.47
C ARG A 87 15.36 -13.62 -1.98
N ARG A 88 15.04 -14.59 -1.11
CA ARG A 88 15.04 -14.50 0.36
C ARG A 88 14.19 -13.37 0.92
N VAL A 89 13.14 -12.97 0.20
CA VAL A 89 12.25 -11.90 0.63
C VAL A 89 10.81 -12.23 0.26
N ILE A 90 9.91 -12.03 1.21
CA ILE A 90 8.46 -12.02 1.03
C ILE A 90 7.98 -10.62 1.41
N ARG A 91 7.33 -9.94 0.47
CA ARG A 91 6.88 -8.55 0.60
C ARG A 91 5.40 -8.52 0.89
N VAL A 92 5.01 -7.93 2.00
CA VAL A 92 3.63 -7.90 2.47
C VAL A 92 3.11 -6.47 2.39
N LEU A 93 2.20 -6.23 1.44
CA LEU A 93 1.49 -4.96 1.34
C LEU A 93 0.50 -4.85 2.49
N THR A 94 0.57 -3.76 3.24
CA THR A 94 -0.32 -3.47 4.37
C THR A 94 -0.79 -2.02 4.31
N VAL A 95 -1.69 -1.64 5.21
CA VAL A 95 -2.15 -0.26 5.37
C VAL A 95 -1.81 0.20 6.77
N TYR A 96 -1.19 1.37 6.85
CA TYR A 96 -0.94 2.04 8.13
C TYR A 96 -2.26 2.40 8.82
N GLY A 97 -2.42 1.96 10.06
CA GLY A 97 -3.59 2.22 10.89
C GLY A 97 -3.76 1.23 12.03
N LEU A 98 -4.25 1.72 13.17
CA LEU A 98 -4.61 0.89 14.31
C LEU A 98 -5.87 0.05 13.99
N PRO A 99 -5.98 -1.19 14.51
CA PRO A 99 -5.02 -1.92 15.34
C PRO A 99 -4.02 -2.78 14.55
N ARG A 100 -3.99 -2.67 13.21
CA ARG A 100 -3.32 -3.65 12.33
C ARG A 100 -1.83 -3.43 12.14
N TYR A 101 -1.43 -2.25 11.66
CA TYR A 101 -0.02 -1.93 11.46
C TYR A 101 0.21 -0.47 11.79
N PHE A 102 1.08 -0.20 12.75
CA PHE A 102 1.42 1.15 13.17
C PHE A 102 2.86 1.20 13.68
N LEU A 103 3.38 2.41 13.80
CA LEU A 103 4.69 2.66 14.38
C LEU A 103 4.50 3.22 15.79
N ASP A 104 5.16 2.60 16.76
CA ASP A 104 5.33 3.11 18.13
C ASP A 104 6.77 3.63 18.25
N GLY A 105 6.94 4.92 17.93
CA GLY A 105 8.26 5.49 17.69
C GLY A 105 8.96 4.77 16.52
N PRO A 106 10.18 4.24 16.69
CA PRO A 106 10.88 3.48 15.64
C PRO A 106 10.45 2.02 15.55
N GLN A 107 9.56 1.54 16.42
CA GLN A 107 9.16 0.13 16.47
C GLN A 107 7.89 -0.10 15.67
N GLU A 108 7.92 -1.06 14.75
CA GLU A 108 6.73 -1.57 14.08
C GLU A 108 5.88 -2.40 15.06
N ARG A 109 4.57 -2.20 15.05
CA ARG A 109 3.60 -2.86 15.94
C ARG A 109 2.29 -3.15 15.21
N GLY A 110 1.43 -3.93 15.87
CA GLY A 110 0.06 -4.20 15.46
C GLY A 110 -0.17 -5.63 14.99
N LEU A 111 -1.44 -6.00 14.84
CA LEU A 111 -1.82 -7.39 14.58
C LEU A 111 -1.19 -7.97 13.30
N THR A 112 -1.15 -7.19 12.21
CA THR A 112 -0.52 -7.63 10.95
C THR A 112 0.98 -7.81 11.13
N TYR A 113 1.65 -6.90 11.84
CA TYR A 113 3.08 -7.02 12.10
C TYR A 113 3.42 -8.30 12.87
N GLU A 114 2.75 -8.53 14.00
CA GLU A 114 2.99 -9.73 14.83
C GLU A 114 2.69 -11.03 14.07
N LEU A 115 1.60 -11.05 13.29
CA LEU A 115 1.24 -12.19 12.45
C LEU A 115 2.35 -12.53 11.46
N PHE A 116 2.88 -11.54 10.76
CA PHE A 116 3.91 -11.78 9.74
C PHE A 116 5.30 -12.03 10.32
N LYS A 117 5.58 -11.58 11.55
CA LYS A 117 6.76 -12.02 12.29
C LYS A 117 6.70 -13.49 12.65
N GLN A 118 5.54 -13.98 13.13
CA GLN A 118 5.35 -15.40 13.37
C GLN A 118 5.38 -16.22 12.07
N PHE A 119 4.85 -15.67 10.97
CA PHE A 119 4.93 -16.29 9.65
C PHE A 119 6.37 -16.42 9.15
N GLU A 120 7.21 -15.40 9.34
CA GLU A 120 8.64 -15.46 9.01
C GLU A 120 9.33 -16.60 9.74
N ASP A 121 9.09 -16.72 11.06
CA ASP A 121 9.64 -17.80 11.87
C ASP A 121 9.15 -19.17 11.41
N PHE A 122 7.85 -19.30 11.14
CA PHE A 122 7.23 -20.53 10.65
C PHE A 122 7.82 -20.99 9.31
N ILE A 123 7.93 -20.09 8.34
CA ILE A 123 8.48 -20.41 7.01
C ILE A 123 9.95 -20.81 7.12
N ASN A 124 10.76 -20.09 7.90
CA ASN A 124 12.16 -20.42 8.07
C ASN A 124 12.38 -21.76 8.78
N GLN A 125 11.53 -22.10 9.76
CA GLN A 125 11.53 -23.43 10.38
C GLN A 125 11.14 -24.52 9.38
N ARG A 126 10.16 -24.26 8.51
CA ARG A 126 9.67 -25.23 7.54
C ARG A 126 10.63 -25.47 6.37
N LEU A 127 11.34 -24.43 5.92
CA LEU A 127 12.27 -24.52 4.78
C LEU A 127 13.62 -25.14 5.16
N ASP A 128 13.99 -25.10 6.45
CA ASP A 128 15.23 -25.66 7.02
C ASP A 128 16.51 -25.38 6.19
N LYS A 129 16.68 -24.11 5.76
CA LYS A 129 17.81 -23.66 4.93
C LYS A 129 19.04 -23.25 5.76
N GLY A 130 19.10 -23.65 7.03
CA GLY A 130 20.17 -23.29 7.96
C GLY A 130 20.33 -21.78 8.12
N HIS A 131 21.46 -21.23 7.66
CA HIS A 131 21.77 -19.80 7.79
C HIS A 131 21.10 -18.92 6.72
N LEU A 132 20.52 -19.50 5.66
CA LEU A 132 19.85 -18.75 4.61
C LEU A 132 18.39 -18.54 4.97
N LYS A 133 18.12 -17.44 5.68
CA LYS A 133 16.76 -17.08 6.07
C LYS A 133 16.04 -16.31 4.96
N VAL A 134 14.74 -16.55 4.85
CA VAL A 134 13.79 -15.73 4.10
C VAL A 134 13.25 -14.66 5.04
N HIS A 135 13.27 -13.40 4.60
CA HIS A 135 12.80 -12.28 5.41
C HIS A 135 11.42 -11.82 4.96
N VAL A 136 10.56 -11.47 5.92
CA VAL A 136 9.24 -10.90 5.64
C VAL A 136 9.30 -9.40 5.89
N VAL A 137 8.99 -8.61 4.86
CA VAL A 137 9.04 -7.15 4.89
C VAL A 137 7.63 -6.60 4.71
N LEU A 138 7.17 -5.76 5.64
CA LEU A 138 5.89 -5.07 5.52
C LEU A 138 6.09 -3.75 4.78
N ILE A 139 5.24 -3.51 3.78
CA ILE A 139 5.28 -2.31 2.94
C ILE A 139 3.91 -1.61 3.08
N PRO A 140 3.84 -0.51 3.84
CA PRO A 140 2.60 0.25 3.95
C PRO A 140 2.31 1.00 2.64
N VAL A 141 1.09 0.82 2.13
CA VAL A 141 0.55 1.50 0.94
C VAL A 141 -0.85 2.04 1.23
N ALA A 142 -1.43 2.80 0.29
CA ALA A 142 -2.83 3.18 0.38
C ALA A 142 -3.75 1.95 0.17
N ARG A 143 -4.97 2.01 0.73
CA ARG A 143 -5.88 0.85 0.71
C ARG A 143 -6.29 0.43 -0.70
N ASP A 144 -6.55 1.42 -1.55
CA ASP A 144 -6.90 1.27 -2.96
C ASP A 144 -5.73 0.75 -3.80
N GLU A 145 -4.49 0.85 -3.31
CA GLU A 145 -3.30 0.30 -3.97
C GLU A 145 -2.99 -1.16 -3.63
N LEU A 146 -3.67 -1.78 -2.66
CA LEU A 146 -3.34 -3.14 -2.23
C LEU A 146 -3.45 -4.16 -3.37
N ILE A 147 -4.61 -4.21 -4.05
CA ILE A 147 -4.85 -5.16 -5.13
C ILE A 147 -4.07 -4.78 -6.40
N PRO A 148 -4.08 -3.51 -6.86
CA PRO A 148 -3.22 -3.10 -7.97
C PRO A 148 -1.74 -3.41 -7.71
N GLY A 149 -1.25 -3.16 -6.50
CA GLY A 149 0.12 -3.44 -6.11
C GLY A 149 0.50 -4.92 -6.13
N LEU A 150 -0.43 -5.83 -5.84
CA LEU A 150 -0.21 -7.26 -6.04
C LEU A 150 -0.08 -7.61 -7.52
N ILE A 151 -0.99 -7.12 -8.35
CA ILE A 151 -1.02 -7.39 -9.79
C ILE A 151 0.25 -6.85 -10.47
N GLU A 152 0.71 -5.67 -10.05
CA GLU A 152 1.95 -5.03 -10.54
C GLU A 152 3.23 -5.68 -9.97
N GLY A 153 3.11 -6.62 -9.02
CA GLY A 153 4.24 -7.27 -8.38
C GLY A 153 5.03 -6.38 -7.42
N ARG A 154 4.42 -5.31 -6.89
CA ARG A 154 5.02 -4.46 -5.82
C ARG A 154 5.09 -5.20 -4.49
N GLY A 155 4.26 -6.21 -4.29
CA GLY A 155 4.34 -7.14 -3.16
C GLY A 155 3.82 -8.52 -3.53
N ASP A 156 4.03 -9.46 -2.62
CA ASP A 156 3.74 -10.88 -2.78
C ASP A 156 2.44 -11.27 -2.06
N ILE A 157 2.09 -10.56 -0.97
CA ILE A 157 0.89 -10.80 -0.15
C ILE A 157 0.27 -9.44 0.23
N ALA A 158 -1.05 -9.33 0.27
CA ALA A 158 -1.74 -8.15 0.83
C ALA A 158 -2.49 -8.51 2.12
N ALA A 159 -2.20 -7.78 3.21
CA ALA A 159 -2.75 -8.06 4.52
C ALA A 159 -3.23 -6.80 5.26
N ALA A 160 -4.47 -6.40 4.97
CA ALA A 160 -5.06 -5.20 5.55
C ALA A 160 -6.54 -5.34 5.95
N GLY A 161 -6.95 -6.56 6.36
CA GLY A 161 -8.34 -6.89 6.64
C GLY A 161 -9.21 -6.70 5.39
N LEU A 162 -8.78 -7.31 4.27
CA LEU A 162 -9.51 -7.23 3.01
C LEU A 162 -10.75 -8.12 3.08
N THR A 163 -11.91 -7.54 2.75
CA THR A 163 -13.14 -8.29 2.55
C THR A 163 -13.07 -8.99 1.18
N ILE A 164 -13.33 -10.28 1.17
CA ILE A 164 -13.50 -11.08 -0.04
C ILE A 164 -14.83 -10.66 -0.67
N THR A 165 -14.78 -10.10 -1.87
CA THR A 165 -15.97 -9.78 -2.68
C THR A 165 -15.79 -10.40 -4.06
N PRO A 166 -16.88 -10.72 -4.79
CA PRO A 166 -16.78 -11.34 -6.11
C PRO A 166 -15.88 -10.55 -7.09
N GLU A 167 -15.91 -9.22 -7.00
CA GLU A 167 -15.11 -8.35 -7.86
C GLU A 167 -13.61 -8.46 -7.57
N ARG A 168 -13.23 -8.69 -6.30
CA ARG A 168 -11.83 -8.84 -5.89
C ARG A 168 -11.31 -10.26 -6.10
N ASP A 169 -12.16 -11.24 -5.83
CA ASP A 169 -11.86 -12.67 -6.01
C ASP A 169 -11.62 -13.02 -7.49
N ALA A 170 -12.25 -12.29 -8.41
CA ALA A 170 -11.96 -12.39 -9.83
C ALA A 170 -10.58 -11.84 -10.26
N LEU A 171 -9.90 -11.08 -9.39
CA LEU A 171 -8.62 -10.42 -9.68
C LEU A 171 -7.43 -11.09 -8.99
N VAL A 172 -7.62 -11.58 -7.76
CA VAL A 172 -6.57 -12.15 -6.92
C VAL A 172 -7.15 -13.28 -6.06
N ASP A 173 -6.31 -14.24 -5.73
CA ASP A 173 -6.67 -15.32 -4.81
C ASP A 173 -6.65 -14.84 -3.35
N PHE A 174 -7.57 -15.35 -2.53
CA PHE A 174 -7.64 -15.09 -1.10
C PHE A 174 -7.30 -16.34 -0.28
N SER A 175 -6.67 -16.14 0.88
CA SER A 175 -6.55 -17.20 1.88
C SER A 175 -7.89 -17.49 2.55
N ASP A 176 -7.93 -18.56 3.34
CA ASP A 176 -9.02 -18.74 4.30
C ASP A 176 -9.15 -17.50 5.22
N PRO A 177 -10.37 -17.02 5.50
CA PRO A 177 -10.58 -15.87 6.38
C PRO A 177 -10.10 -16.13 7.81
N LEU A 178 -9.33 -15.20 8.37
CA LEU A 178 -8.86 -15.28 9.77
C LEU A 178 -9.95 -14.91 10.80
N THR A 179 -10.94 -14.13 10.37
CA THR A 179 -12.06 -13.66 11.20
C THR A 179 -13.36 -13.75 10.40
N LYS A 180 -14.48 -13.97 11.09
CA LYS A 180 -15.81 -14.02 10.50
C LYS A 180 -16.38 -12.62 10.25
#